data_AF-A0A535UMM7-F1
#
_entry.id   AF-A0A535UMM7-F1
#
_cell.length_a   1.000
_cell.length_b   1.000
_cell.length_c   1.000
_cell.angle_alpha   90.00
_cell.angle_beta   90.00
_cell.angle_gamma   90.00
#
_symmetry.space_group_name_H-M   'P 1'
#
loop_
_entity.id
_entity.type
_entity.pdbx_description
1 polymer ?
#
loop_
_entity_poly.entity_id
_entity_poly.type
_entity_poly.pdbx_seq_one_letter_code
_entity_poly.pdbx_strand_id
1 'polypeptide(L)'
;MTARLASLVALLAVVVTVGAGGARHAVAMHHGGKIIVVGANKSNNWSGYNQGALEQGGKTFHSVSGSWTVPTAKAHKANENEYSATWIGIGGGCVDANCMTTDATLIQDGTGQDV
;
A
#
# COMPACT_ATOMS: atom_id res chain seq x y z
N MET A 1 -49.73 -24.17 -49.58
CA MET A 1 -48.74 -23.22 -50.12
C MET A 1 -48.16 -22.41 -48.96
N THR A 2 -46.85 -22.34 -48.96
CA THR A 2 -45.90 -21.67 -48.07
C THR A 2 -46.21 -20.22 -47.67
N ALA A 3 -45.91 -19.86 -46.42
CA ALA A 3 -45.02 -18.72 -46.11
C ALA A 3 -44.47 -18.83 -44.67
N ARG A 4 -43.15 -18.66 -44.55
CA ARG A 4 -42.34 -18.66 -43.32
C ARG A 4 -42.20 -17.24 -42.75
N LEU A 5 -41.45 -17.16 -41.64
CA LEU A 5 -40.76 -16.02 -40.99
C LEU A 5 -41.44 -15.50 -39.72
N ALA A 6 -40.74 -15.18 -38.63
CA ALA A 6 -39.38 -15.44 -38.16
C ALA A 6 -39.30 -14.94 -36.70
N SER A 7 -38.40 -15.55 -35.94
CA SER A 7 -37.86 -15.23 -34.61
C SER A 7 -38.03 -13.82 -34.06
N LEU A 8 -38.26 -13.72 -32.75
CA LEU A 8 -37.57 -12.74 -31.89
C LEU A 8 -37.49 -13.22 -30.44
N VAL A 9 -36.27 -13.57 -30.07
CA VAL A 9 -35.79 -13.82 -28.71
C VAL A 9 -35.73 -12.47 -27.97
N ALA A 10 -36.25 -12.41 -26.74
CA ALA A 10 -35.94 -11.32 -25.82
C ALA A 10 -35.49 -11.93 -24.48
N LEU A 11 -34.18 -12.08 -24.32
CA LEU A 11 -33.53 -12.28 -23.02
C LEU A 11 -33.66 -10.97 -22.23
N LEU A 12 -34.35 -10.99 -21.09
CA LEU A 12 -34.28 -9.92 -20.10
C LEU A 12 -33.06 -10.15 -19.20
N ALA A 13 -31.99 -9.38 -19.41
CA ALA A 13 -30.88 -9.30 -18.47
C ALA A 13 -31.23 -8.30 -17.35
N VAL A 14 -31.49 -8.80 -16.14
CA VAL A 14 -31.63 -7.97 -14.94
C VAL A 14 -30.22 -7.64 -14.44
N VAL A 15 -29.80 -6.39 -14.65
CA VAL A 15 -28.55 -5.86 -14.08
C VAL A 15 -28.81 -5.48 -12.64
N VAL A 16 -28.27 -6.24 -11.69
CA VAL A 16 -28.26 -5.87 -10.26
C VAL A 16 -27.04 -5.00 -10.01
N THR A 17 -27.21 -3.68 -9.90
CA THR A 17 -26.15 -2.79 -9.44
C THR A 17 -26.09 -2.83 -7.92
N VAL A 18 -25.22 -3.68 -7.35
CA VAL A 18 -24.88 -3.61 -5.93
C VAL A 18 -23.86 -2.49 -5.76
N GLY A 19 -24.36 -1.27 -5.55
CA GLY A 19 -23.52 -0.15 -5.13
C GLY A 19 -23.16 -0.30 -3.65
N ALA A 20 -22.09 -1.01 -3.33
CA ALA A 20 -21.51 -1.01 -1.99
C ALA A 20 -20.80 0.33 -1.75
N GLY A 21 -21.56 1.35 -1.36
CA GLY A 21 -21.03 2.60 -0.82
C GLY A 21 -20.43 2.38 0.56
N GLY A 22 -19.22 1.83 0.63
CA GLY A 22 -18.46 1.72 1.87
C GLY A 22 -18.16 3.11 2.44
N ALA A 23 -18.51 3.34 3.71
CA ALA A 23 -18.19 4.57 4.42
C ALA A 23 -16.66 4.76 4.46
N ARG A 24 -16.17 5.81 3.79
CA ARG A 24 -14.76 6.21 3.86
C ARG A 24 -14.50 6.78 5.25
N HIS A 25 -13.91 5.98 6.13
CA HIS A 25 -13.39 6.46 7.40
C HIS A 25 -12.16 7.31 7.07
N ALA A 26 -12.29 8.63 7.21
CA ALA A 26 -11.13 9.51 7.16
C ALA A 26 -10.31 9.24 8.41
N VAL A 27 -9.24 8.44 8.28
CA VAL A 27 -8.25 8.32 9.35
C VAL A 27 -7.53 9.66 9.40
N ALA A 28 -7.82 10.44 10.44
CA ALA A 28 -7.09 11.67 10.71
C ALA A 28 -5.66 11.28 11.07
N MET A 29 -4.76 11.30 10.08
CA MET A 29 -3.32 11.07 10.24
C MET A 29 -2.68 12.31 10.89
N HIS A 30 -3.09 12.65 12.11
CA HIS A 30 -2.38 13.65 12.90
C HIS A 30 -1.25 12.97 13.67
N HIS A 31 -0.06 12.90 13.07
CA HIS A 31 1.19 12.79 13.83
C HIS A 31 1.50 14.14 14.51
N GLY A 32 0.58 14.62 15.35
CA GLY A 32 0.73 15.89 16.10
C GLY A 32 1.67 15.77 17.30
N GLY A 33 2.07 14.55 17.65
CA GLY A 33 3.15 14.31 18.61
C GLY A 33 4.50 14.64 17.98
N LYS A 34 5.42 15.20 18.77
CA LYS A 34 6.82 15.30 18.34
C LYS A 34 7.32 13.89 18.01
N ILE A 35 7.69 13.66 16.75
CA ILE A 35 8.40 12.43 16.37
C ILE A 35 9.81 12.57 16.96
N ILE A 36 10.01 11.98 18.15
CA ILE A 36 11.34 11.88 18.73
C ILE A 36 12.06 10.78 17.96
N VAL A 37 13.10 11.17 17.23
CA VAL A 37 13.94 10.24 16.48
C VAL A 37 15.00 9.68 17.43
N VAL A 38 14.75 8.48 17.97
CA VAL A 38 15.72 7.72 18.77
C VAL A 38 16.10 6.48 17.96
N GLY A 39 17.40 6.30 17.68
CA GLY A 39 17.86 5.14 16.89
C GLY A 39 17.50 5.21 15.40
N ALA A 40 17.51 6.39 14.77
CA ALA A 40 17.33 6.48 13.33
C ALA A 40 18.50 5.84 12.57
N ASN A 41 18.15 5.02 11.60
CA ASN A 41 19.10 4.48 10.63
C ASN A 41 18.96 5.21 9.28
N LYS A 42 20.00 5.12 8.45
CA LYS A 42 20.00 5.68 7.08
C LYS A 42 19.94 4.54 6.09
N SER A 43 19.08 4.69 5.10
CA SER A 43 19.08 3.82 3.94
C SER A 43 19.29 4.66 2.67
N ASN A 44 19.62 4.00 1.57
CA ASN A 44 19.76 4.63 0.26
C ASN A 44 18.44 4.64 -0.53
N ASN A 45 17.39 3.96 -0.05
CA ASN A 45 16.17 3.71 -0.81
C ASN A 45 14.87 3.73 0.01
N TRP A 46 14.93 3.63 1.34
CA TRP A 46 13.77 3.63 2.24
C TRP A 46 13.73 4.85 3.14
N SER A 47 12.55 5.47 3.22
CA SER A 47 12.24 6.52 4.18
C SER A 47 10.95 6.19 4.90
N GLY A 48 10.88 6.47 6.20
CA GLY A 48 9.66 6.27 6.98
C GLY A 48 9.95 5.83 8.41
N TYR A 49 8.99 5.09 8.97
CA TYR A 49 9.08 4.53 10.29
C TYR A 49 9.40 3.03 10.21
N ASN A 50 10.39 2.59 11.00
CA ASN A 50 10.74 1.20 11.17
C ASN A 50 10.82 0.92 12.68
N GLN A 51 10.25 -0.20 13.12
CA GLN A 51 10.30 -0.65 14.51
C GLN A 51 11.04 -1.99 14.57
N GLY A 52 12.26 -1.98 15.12
CA GLY A 52 13.01 -3.19 15.39
C GLY A 52 12.32 -4.07 16.43
N ALA A 53 12.43 -5.39 16.25
CA ALA A 53 11.83 -6.37 17.13
C ALA A 53 12.55 -6.45 18.49
N LEU A 54 13.87 -6.20 18.52
CA LEU A 54 14.68 -6.32 19.73
C LEU A 54 14.33 -5.23 20.76
N GLU A 55 14.09 -4.00 20.32
CA GLU A 55 13.68 -2.88 21.18
C GLU A 55 12.29 -3.11 21.79
N GLN A 56 11.50 -4.00 21.18
CA GLN A 56 10.17 -4.41 21.66
C GLN A 56 10.23 -5.72 22.46
N GLY A 57 11.41 -6.12 22.94
CA GLY A 57 11.58 -7.33 23.75
C GLY A 57 11.52 -8.62 22.92
N GLY A 58 11.97 -8.60 21.67
CA GLY A 58 11.93 -9.75 20.77
C GLY A 58 10.53 -10.02 20.20
N LYS A 59 9.70 -8.98 20.06
CA LYS A 59 8.33 -9.09 19.58
C LYS A 59 8.27 -9.69 18.17
N THR A 60 7.40 -10.68 17.99
CA THR A 60 7.01 -11.16 16.65
C THR A 60 5.85 -10.31 16.13
N PHE A 61 6.02 -9.67 14.98
CA PHE A 61 4.96 -8.91 14.33
C PHE A 61 4.11 -9.84 13.46
N HIS A 62 2.79 -9.83 13.67
CA HIS A 62 1.84 -10.66 12.91
C HIS A 62 0.92 -9.83 12.01
N SER A 63 0.90 -8.51 12.19
CA SER A 63 0.11 -7.60 11.37
C SER A 63 0.74 -6.22 11.35
N VAL A 64 0.55 -5.55 10.22
CA VAL A 64 0.85 -4.14 10.00
C VAL A 64 -0.26 -3.58 9.13
N SER A 65 -0.69 -2.37 9.42
CA SER A 65 -1.77 -1.71 8.69
C SER A 65 -1.47 -0.22 8.57
N GLY A 66 -1.83 0.36 7.43
CA GLY A 66 -1.73 1.79 7.20
C GLY A 66 -2.76 2.22 6.18
N SER A 67 -3.09 3.51 6.20
CA SER A 67 -3.92 4.15 5.18
C SER A 67 -3.19 5.38 4.67
N TRP A 68 -3.16 5.56 3.36
CA TRP A 68 -2.58 6.73 2.73
C TRP A 68 -3.40 7.16 1.51
N THR A 69 -3.22 8.41 1.11
CA THR A 69 -3.71 8.91 -0.16
C THR A 69 -2.63 8.70 -1.21
N VAL A 70 -2.96 8.10 -2.35
CA VAL A 70 -2.03 7.94 -3.47
C VAL A 70 -1.67 9.32 -4.04
N PRO A 71 -0.38 9.70 -4.08
CA PRO A 71 0.02 11.01 -4.58
C PRO A 71 -0.01 11.07 -6.11
N THR A 72 -0.13 12.28 -6.66
CA THR A 72 0.24 12.53 -8.06
C THR A 72 1.76 12.69 -8.12
N ALA A 73 2.45 11.70 -8.67
CA ALA A 73 3.89 11.77 -8.90
C ALA A 73 4.21 12.59 -10.16
N LYS A 74 5.41 13.18 -10.20
CA LYS A 74 5.98 13.87 -11.36
C LYS A 74 7.47 13.53 -11.40
N ALA A 75 7.99 13.25 -12.59
CA ALA A 75 9.42 13.03 -12.77
C ALA A 75 10.21 14.27 -12.30
N HIS A 76 11.29 14.04 -11.58
CA HIS A 76 12.19 15.11 -11.14
C HIS A 76 12.94 15.71 -12.34
N LYS A 77 13.23 14.92 -13.38
CA LYS A 77 13.78 15.42 -14.66
C LYS A 77 12.93 15.04 -15.86
N ALA A 78 12.96 15.89 -16.88
CA ALA A 78 12.28 15.63 -18.14
C ALA A 78 12.95 14.45 -18.89
N ASN A 79 12.13 13.53 -19.40
CA ASN A 79 12.53 12.37 -20.22
C ASN A 79 13.37 11.31 -19.47
N GLU A 80 13.35 11.28 -18.13
CA GLU A 80 13.87 10.16 -17.34
C GLU A 80 12.69 9.37 -16.75
N ASN A 81 12.74 8.03 -16.83
CA ASN A 81 11.75 7.19 -16.15
C ASN A 81 12.11 7.11 -14.66
N GLU A 82 11.18 7.45 -13.79
CA GLU A 82 11.37 7.40 -12.33
C GLU A 82 10.29 6.53 -11.68
N TYR A 83 10.69 5.82 -10.62
CA TYR A 83 9.84 4.86 -9.93
C TYR A 83 9.89 5.12 -8.43
N SER A 84 8.73 5.11 -7.79
CA SER A 84 8.61 5.20 -6.34
C SER A 84 7.46 4.33 -5.83
N ALA A 85 7.45 4.05 -4.53
CA ALA A 85 6.38 3.29 -3.92
C ALA A 85 6.12 3.75 -2.49
N THR A 86 4.86 3.65 -2.07
CA THR A 86 4.44 3.76 -0.66
C THR A 86 3.87 2.41 -0.24
N TRP A 87 4.35 1.86 0.88
CA TRP A 87 4.04 0.50 1.30
C TRP A 87 4.05 0.34 2.82
N ILE A 88 3.45 -0.75 3.28
CA ILE A 88 3.59 -1.31 4.64
C ILE A 88 4.17 -2.72 4.53
N GLY A 89 4.88 -3.17 5.56
CA GLY A 89 5.46 -4.52 5.55
C GLY A 89 6.03 -4.98 6.87
N ILE A 90 6.33 -6.28 6.94
CA ILE A 90 7.01 -6.95 8.04
C ILE A 90 8.27 -7.63 7.46
N GLY A 91 9.41 -7.43 8.12
CA GLY A 91 10.72 -7.88 7.67
C GLY A 91 11.47 -6.83 6.85
N GLY A 92 12.56 -7.25 6.20
CA GLY A 92 13.40 -6.51 5.26
C GLY A 92 14.28 -5.42 5.86
N GLY A 93 13.90 -4.89 7.03
CA GLY A 93 14.61 -3.84 7.73
C GLY A 93 15.56 -4.35 8.81
N CYS A 94 15.98 -3.42 9.66
CA CYS A 94 16.82 -3.67 10.82
C CYS A 94 16.01 -4.36 11.92
N VAL A 95 16.51 -5.44 12.51
CA VAL A 95 15.88 -6.05 13.69
C VAL A 95 16.22 -5.32 14.99
N ASP A 96 17.26 -4.48 14.94
CA ASP A 96 17.78 -3.65 16.02
C ASP A 96 18.00 -2.18 15.59
N ALA A 97 18.01 -1.25 16.54
CA ALA A 97 18.10 0.19 16.32
C ALA A 97 19.45 0.66 15.74
N ASN A 98 20.52 -0.12 15.94
CA ASN A 98 21.82 0.15 15.36
C ASN A 98 21.96 -0.45 13.95
N CYS A 99 20.98 -1.24 13.50
CA CYS A 99 20.97 -1.98 12.24
C CYS A 99 22.21 -2.85 12.04
N MET A 100 22.65 -3.52 13.11
CA MET A 100 23.74 -4.49 13.04
C MET A 100 23.28 -5.82 12.45
N THR A 101 21.98 -6.11 12.54
CA THR A 101 21.33 -7.29 11.95
C THR A 101 20.10 -6.88 11.15
N THR A 102 19.93 -7.47 9.97
CA THR A 102 18.76 -7.26 9.10
C THR A 102 17.91 -8.53 8.98
N ASP A 103 16.63 -8.34 8.71
CA ASP A 103 15.71 -9.42 8.38
C ASP A 103 15.72 -9.68 6.87
N ALA A 104 16.00 -10.92 6.46
CA ALA A 104 16.06 -11.32 5.06
C ALA A 104 14.68 -11.67 4.45
N THR A 105 13.64 -11.76 5.28
CA THR A 105 12.26 -11.96 4.83
C THR A 105 11.61 -10.62 4.52
N LEU A 106 10.62 -10.59 3.64
CA LEU A 106 9.82 -9.38 3.42
C LEU A 106 8.42 -9.76 2.94
N ILE A 107 7.42 -9.39 3.73
CA ILE A 107 6.03 -9.41 3.32
C ILE A 107 5.57 -7.96 3.27
N GLN A 108 5.10 -7.51 2.11
CA GLN A 108 4.76 -6.11 1.89
C GLN A 108 3.54 -5.97 0.98
N ASP A 109 2.83 -4.87 1.16
CA ASP A 109 1.74 -4.43 0.30
C ASP A 109 1.77 -2.91 0.16
N GLY A 110 1.35 -2.39 -1.00
CA GLY A 110 1.55 -0.99 -1.31
C GLY A 110 1.04 -0.51 -2.66
N THR A 111 1.38 0.74 -2.97
CA THR A 111 1.08 1.40 -4.24
C THR A 111 2.36 1.94 -4.87
N GLY A 112 2.60 1.61 -6.15
CA GLY A 112 3.69 2.16 -6.95
C GLY A 112 3.29 3.41 -7.73
N GLN A 113 4.29 4.22 -8.08
CA GLN A 113 4.17 5.39 -8.94
C GLN A 113 5.31 5.37 -9.96
N ASP A 114 4.94 5.27 -11.22
CA ASP A 114 5.84 5.26 -12.37
C ASP A 114 5.60 6.55 -13.17
N VAL A 115 6.64 7.34 -13.41
CA VAL A 115 6.55 8.67 -14.06
C VAL A 115 7.65 8.93 -15.05
#